data_AF-A0A7Y5MYS5-F1
#
_entry.id   AF-A0A7Y5MYS5-F1
#
_cell.length_a   1.000
_cell.length_b   1.000
_cell.length_c   1.000
_cell.angle_alpha   90.00
_cell.angle_beta   90.00
_cell.angle_gamma   90.00
#
_symmetry.space_group_name_H-M   'P 1'
#
loop_
_entity.id
_entity.type
_entity.pdbx_description
1 polymer ?
#
loop_
_entity_poly.entity_id
_entity_poly.type
_entity_poly.pdbx_seq_one_letter_code
_entity_poly.pdbx_strand_id
1 'polypeptide(L)'
;MAKHSAAGINLSAFGVDRRPMLAVATDVGDGVITVNLSSMQAFGGKVKQMDTLDDLFARWRKDLLELPRPIAVDVPLDWQGLGAREVGNAARYVWQLTHRPLDFAFYHDAPLTDRIGAFNLRFAELLQRSSFKAGSDFIEVSPAACVEFFDFRGSYKGGKAHQSKKGGWKADDSTVSADRAFAKVTLELGLNMENTLEGKLDSADFDAVCCALTALALVSGRPTVKGAELSQVLTERCARRMTLEPQDLGVKTPAPQNAHALAQPYWQAVLITRV
;
A
#
# COMPACT_ATOMS: atom_id res chain seq x y z
N MET A 1 -8.69 15.34 -18.69
CA MET A 1 -7.89 15.58 -17.46
C MET A 1 -8.29 14.51 -16.47
N ALA A 2 -7.31 13.77 -15.92
CA ALA A 2 -7.58 12.81 -14.85
C ALA A 2 -8.18 13.56 -13.65
N LYS A 3 -9.28 13.05 -13.10
CA LYS A 3 -9.98 13.73 -11.99
C LYS A 3 -9.34 13.44 -10.64
N HIS A 4 -8.74 12.25 -10.48
CA HIS A 4 -8.14 11.80 -9.22
C HIS A 4 -6.96 10.86 -9.49
N SER A 5 -5.92 10.98 -8.67
CA SER A 5 -4.77 10.07 -8.64
C SER A 5 -4.35 9.84 -7.19
N ALA A 6 -3.83 8.66 -6.89
CA ALA A 6 -3.29 8.32 -5.57
C ALA A 6 -2.15 7.30 -5.69
N ALA A 7 -1.32 7.21 -4.65
CA ALA A 7 -0.19 6.29 -4.60
C ALA A 7 -0.40 5.20 -3.55
N GLY A 8 0.22 4.04 -3.80
CA GLY A 8 0.27 2.91 -2.87
C GLY A 8 1.67 2.32 -2.84
N ILE A 9 2.17 2.02 -1.64
CA ILE A 9 3.51 1.45 -1.46
C ILE A 9 3.40 0.20 -0.60
N ASN A 10 3.91 -0.92 -1.12
CA ASN A 10 4.16 -2.12 -0.31
C ASN A 10 5.50 -1.99 0.40
N LEU A 11 5.44 -1.71 1.70
CA LEU A 11 6.55 -1.55 2.63
C LEU A 11 6.72 -2.77 3.55
N SER A 12 5.67 -3.58 3.75
CA SER A 12 5.68 -4.75 4.65
C SER A 12 6.66 -5.84 4.23
N ALA A 13 6.97 -5.96 2.93
CA ALA A 13 7.93 -6.92 2.39
C ALA A 13 9.40 -6.45 2.47
N PHE A 14 9.64 -5.21 2.95
CA PHE A 14 10.97 -4.62 2.95
C PHE A 14 11.80 -5.06 4.16
N GLY A 15 12.91 -5.75 3.88
CA GLY A 15 13.83 -6.29 4.89
C GLY A 15 14.01 -7.81 4.83
N VAL A 16 13.24 -8.51 4.00
CA VAL A 16 13.26 -9.99 3.87
C VAL A 16 13.49 -10.45 2.42
N ASP A 17 14.19 -9.66 1.60
CA ASP A 17 14.70 -9.97 0.23
C ASP A 17 14.13 -9.15 -0.95
N ARG A 18 13.19 -8.21 -0.74
CA ARG A 18 12.56 -7.48 -1.86
C ARG A 18 12.61 -5.95 -1.74
N ARG A 19 12.70 -5.29 -2.89
CA ARG A 19 12.56 -3.82 -3.01
C ARG A 19 11.08 -3.45 -2.84
N PRO A 20 10.76 -2.32 -2.21
CA PRO A 20 9.37 -1.90 -2.08
C PRO A 20 8.78 -1.58 -3.45
N MET A 21 7.53 -1.97 -3.66
CA MET A 21 6.81 -1.68 -4.88
C MET A 21 5.95 -0.44 -4.68
N LEU A 22 6.01 0.47 -5.66
CA LEU A 22 5.18 1.64 -5.77
C LEU A 22 4.15 1.38 -6.88
N ALA A 23 2.90 1.73 -6.59
CA ALA A 23 1.82 1.80 -7.55
C ALA A 23 1.26 3.21 -7.55
N VAL A 24 1.05 3.79 -8.74
CA VAL A 24 0.34 5.06 -8.90
C VAL A 24 -0.92 4.81 -9.71
N ALA A 25 -2.08 4.92 -9.05
CA ALA A 25 -3.38 4.71 -9.64
C ALA A 25 -3.99 6.05 -10.09
N THR A 26 -4.56 6.09 -11.28
CA THR A 26 -5.18 7.28 -11.88
C THR A 26 -6.53 6.93 -12.51
N ASP A 27 -7.56 7.70 -12.15
CA ASP A 27 -8.87 7.61 -12.79
C ASP A 27 -8.87 8.40 -14.10
N VAL A 28 -8.92 7.67 -15.22
CA VAL A 28 -8.89 8.25 -16.57
C VAL A 28 -10.28 8.47 -17.16
N GLY A 29 -11.35 8.11 -16.44
CA GLY A 29 -12.74 8.20 -16.90
C GLY A 29 -13.34 6.86 -17.33
N ASP A 30 -14.66 6.85 -17.53
CA ASP A 30 -15.43 5.71 -18.07
C ASP A 30 -15.24 4.36 -17.35
N GLY A 31 -14.89 4.41 -16.06
CA GLY A 31 -14.67 3.20 -15.25
C GLY A 31 -13.32 2.52 -15.50
N VAL A 32 -12.39 3.19 -16.20
CA VAL A 32 -11.03 2.69 -16.42
C VAL A 32 -10.06 3.36 -15.45
N ILE A 33 -9.26 2.54 -14.77
CA ILE A 33 -8.17 3.00 -13.90
C ILE A 33 -6.85 2.56 -14.52
N THR A 34 -5.88 3.47 -14.62
CA THR A 34 -4.50 3.11 -14.98
C THR A 34 -3.65 3.03 -13.72
N VAL A 35 -2.78 2.03 -13.63
CA VAL A 35 -1.87 1.80 -12.51
C VAL A 35 -0.46 1.64 -13.05
N ASN A 36 0.40 2.62 -12.78
CA ASN A 36 1.83 2.51 -13.06
C ASN A 36 2.53 1.84 -11.88
N LEU A 37 3.13 0.68 -12.13
CA LEU A 37 3.96 -0.05 -11.18
C LEU A 37 5.44 0.21 -11.43
N SER A 38 6.17 0.50 -10.37
CA SER A 38 7.62 0.65 -10.38
C SER A 38 8.18 0.29 -9.01
N SER A 39 9.50 0.13 -8.90
CA SER A 39 10.14 0.04 -7.59
C SER A 39 10.25 1.42 -6.95
N MET A 40 9.98 1.52 -5.64
CA MET A 40 10.20 2.76 -4.90
C MET A 40 11.70 2.97 -4.65
N GLN A 41 12.36 3.66 -5.56
CA GLN A 41 13.83 3.82 -5.56
C GLN A 41 14.35 4.47 -4.27
N ALA A 42 13.58 5.38 -3.68
CA ALA A 42 13.87 6.04 -2.40
C ALA A 42 14.33 5.04 -1.32
N PHE A 43 13.69 3.87 -1.28
CA PHE A 43 13.90 2.84 -0.26
C PHE A 43 14.83 1.72 -0.73
N GLY A 44 15.22 1.68 -2.02
CA GLY A 44 16.00 0.58 -2.60
C GLY A 44 17.51 0.57 -2.31
N GLY A 45 18.03 1.64 -1.69
CA GLY A 45 19.45 1.76 -1.37
C GLY A 45 19.89 0.94 -0.16
N LYS A 46 21.14 0.46 -0.16
CA LYS A 46 21.76 -0.09 1.05
C LYS A 46 21.90 1.02 2.09
N VAL A 47 21.33 0.82 3.28
CA VAL A 47 21.45 1.74 4.41
C VAL A 47 22.45 1.16 5.39
N LYS A 48 23.50 1.91 5.72
CA LYS A 48 24.48 1.52 6.73
C LYS A 48 24.05 2.01 8.10
N GLN A 49 24.44 1.28 9.14
CA GLN A 49 24.14 1.63 10.54
C GLN A 49 24.65 3.03 10.93
N MET A 50 25.76 3.48 10.33
CA MET A 50 26.38 4.79 10.55
C MET A 50 25.88 5.91 9.62
N ASP A 51 24.94 5.62 8.71
CA ASP A 51 24.31 6.68 7.91
C ASP A 51 23.54 7.62 8.83
N THR A 52 23.56 8.91 8.54
CA THR A 52 22.77 9.91 9.27
C THR A 52 21.31 9.79 8.89
N LEU A 53 20.42 10.04 9.85
CA LEU A 53 18.99 10.07 9.59
C LEU A 53 18.62 11.27 8.70
N ASP A 54 19.30 12.40 8.83
CA ASP A 54 19.00 13.60 8.04
C ASP A 54 19.20 13.38 6.54
N ASP A 55 20.32 12.78 6.12
CA ASP A 55 20.61 12.51 4.71
C ASP A 55 19.67 11.42 4.16
N LEU A 56 19.43 10.38 4.95
CA LEU A 56 18.51 9.30 4.59
C LEU A 56 17.08 9.84 4.38
N PHE A 57 16.59 10.61 5.35
CA PHE A 57 15.23 11.14 5.35
C PHE A 57 15.05 12.31 4.40
N ALA A 58 16.08 13.09 4.09
CA ALA A 58 16.01 14.09 3.03
C ALA A 58 15.71 13.42 1.68
N ARG A 59 16.39 12.32 1.36
CA ARG A 59 16.12 11.55 0.13
C ARG A 59 14.72 10.94 0.14
N TRP A 60 14.33 10.27 1.22
CA TRP A 60 13.01 9.65 1.33
C TRP A 60 11.87 10.68 1.21
N ARG A 61 12.00 11.83 1.90
CA ARG A 61 10.99 12.90 1.83
C ARG A 61 10.83 13.46 0.43
N LYS A 62 11.92 13.72 -0.28
CA LYS A 62 11.88 14.26 -1.63
C LYS A 62 11.00 13.40 -2.53
N ASP A 63 11.28 12.10 -2.58
CA ASP A 63 10.56 11.17 -3.46
C ASP A 63 9.10 11.01 -3.01
N LEU A 64 8.83 10.99 -1.70
CA LEU A 64 7.45 10.93 -1.18
C LEU A 64 6.65 12.20 -1.50
N LEU A 65 7.27 13.38 -1.51
CA LEU A 65 6.60 14.64 -1.85
C LEU A 65 6.15 14.70 -3.31
N GLU A 66 6.81 13.97 -4.21
CA GLU A 66 6.48 13.92 -5.64
C GLU A 66 5.31 12.97 -5.94
N LEU A 67 4.87 12.16 -4.96
CA LEU A 67 3.77 11.20 -5.16
C LEU A 67 2.38 11.84 -5.03
N PRO A 68 1.40 11.39 -5.83
CA PRO A 68 0.01 11.82 -5.68
C PRO A 68 -0.57 11.39 -4.34
N ARG A 69 -1.43 12.25 -3.77
CA ARG A 69 -1.99 12.08 -2.44
C ARG A 69 -3.43 11.57 -2.48
N PRO A 70 -3.87 10.76 -1.49
CA PRO A 70 -3.09 10.24 -0.36
C PRO A 70 -2.14 9.12 -0.78
N ILE A 71 -1.13 8.84 0.06
CA ILE A 71 -0.24 7.68 -0.09
C ILE A 71 -0.70 6.57 0.85
N ALA A 72 -1.16 5.45 0.30
CA ALA A 72 -1.40 4.24 1.09
C ALA A 72 -0.13 3.45 1.33
N VAL A 73 0.05 2.97 2.56
CA VAL A 73 1.14 2.07 2.94
C VAL A 73 0.61 0.89 3.75
N ASP A 74 1.26 -0.27 3.62
CA ASP A 74 0.87 -1.51 4.31
C ASP A 74 1.66 -1.77 5.60
N VAL A 75 2.09 -0.70 6.25
CA VAL A 75 2.80 -0.73 7.53
C VAL A 75 2.07 0.18 8.53
N PRO A 76 2.12 -0.14 9.83
CA PRO A 76 1.49 0.69 10.85
C PRO A 76 2.01 2.13 10.83
N LEU A 77 1.07 3.08 10.82
CA LEU A 77 1.40 4.52 10.91
C LEU A 77 1.44 5.02 12.35
N ASP A 78 0.65 4.42 13.25
CA ASP A 78 0.63 4.71 14.68
C ASP A 78 1.21 3.55 15.50
N TRP A 79 2.41 3.77 16.02
CA TRP A 79 3.14 2.81 16.85
C TRP A 79 2.83 2.95 18.35
N GLN A 80 2.31 4.09 18.79
CA GLN A 80 1.93 4.31 20.19
C GLN A 80 0.76 3.40 20.57
N GLY A 81 -0.20 3.23 19.65
CA GLY A 81 -1.29 2.25 19.75
C GLY A 81 -0.83 0.78 19.79
N LEU A 82 0.43 0.50 19.42
CA LEU A 82 1.04 -0.84 19.46
C LEU A 82 1.99 -1.03 20.66
N GLY A 83 2.05 -0.08 21.58
CA GLY A 83 2.88 -0.16 22.80
C GLY A 83 4.39 0.03 22.57
N ALA A 84 4.80 0.47 21.38
CA ALA A 84 6.19 0.86 21.13
C ALA A 84 6.40 2.27 21.71
N ARG A 85 7.25 2.37 22.75
CA ARG A 85 7.67 3.67 23.30
C ARG A 85 8.33 4.50 22.21
N GLU A 86 8.11 5.81 22.28
CA GLU A 86 8.65 6.81 21.35
C GLU A 86 10.11 6.51 21.01
N VAL A 87 10.33 6.09 19.76
CA VAL A 87 11.66 6.14 19.18
C VAL A 87 12.03 7.62 19.19
N GLY A 88 13.02 7.97 20.01
CA GLY A 88 13.18 9.35 20.43
C GLY A 88 13.61 10.25 19.27
N ASN A 89 13.01 11.44 19.19
CA ASN A 89 13.40 12.58 18.34
C ASN A 89 14.91 12.99 18.44
N ALA A 90 15.71 12.34 19.29
CA ALA A 90 17.14 12.58 19.48
C ALA A 90 18.06 11.65 18.65
N ALA A 91 17.52 10.69 17.88
CA ALA A 91 18.36 9.80 17.07
C ALA A 91 19.07 10.59 15.94
N ARG A 92 20.35 10.33 15.70
CA ARG A 92 21.15 10.94 14.63
C ARG A 92 21.55 9.92 13.56
N TYR A 93 21.71 8.66 13.95
CA TYR A 93 22.18 7.56 13.10
C TYR A 93 21.17 6.42 13.06
N VAL A 94 21.20 5.65 11.98
CA VAL A 94 20.27 4.52 11.75
C VAL A 94 20.32 3.47 12.86
N TRP A 95 21.49 3.14 13.39
CA TRP A 95 21.62 2.14 14.46
C TRP A 95 20.83 2.52 15.71
N GLN A 96 20.69 3.82 16.02
CA GLN A 96 20.04 4.30 17.25
C GLN A 96 18.54 4.01 17.28
N LEU A 97 17.94 3.71 16.13
CA LEU A 97 16.54 3.31 16.03
C LEU A 97 16.34 1.82 16.34
N THR A 98 17.41 1.02 16.30
CA THR A 98 17.31 -0.45 16.26
C THR A 98 18.19 -1.17 17.30
N HIS A 99 19.28 -0.55 17.74
CA HIS A 99 20.27 -1.13 18.66
C HIS A 99 20.38 -0.31 19.95
N ARG A 100 20.67 -0.99 21.08
CA ARG A 100 21.20 -0.30 22.26
C ARG A 100 22.66 0.10 21.98
N PRO A 101 23.20 1.15 22.62
CA PRO A 101 24.60 1.55 22.41
C PRO A 101 25.62 0.43 22.60
N LEU A 102 25.42 -0.42 23.63
CA LEU A 102 26.28 -1.57 23.87
C LEU A 102 26.17 -2.63 22.76
N ASP A 103 24.96 -2.90 22.25
CA ASP A 103 24.80 -3.91 21.20
C ASP A 103 25.52 -3.48 19.91
N PHE A 104 25.36 -2.20 19.53
CA PHE A 104 26.06 -1.66 18.37
C PHE A 104 27.59 -1.69 18.55
N ALA A 105 28.09 -1.31 19.73
CA ALA A 105 29.53 -1.28 20.01
C ALA A 105 30.20 -2.66 19.93
N PHE A 106 29.47 -3.72 20.26
CA PHE A 106 29.96 -5.11 20.27
C PHE A 106 29.40 -5.96 19.12
N TYR A 107 28.73 -5.35 18.15
CA TYR A 107 28.08 -6.03 17.01
C TYR A 107 27.10 -7.14 17.43
N HIS A 108 26.39 -6.95 18.55
CA HIS A 108 25.30 -7.82 19.00
C HIS A 108 23.98 -7.49 18.29
N ASP A 109 23.01 -8.42 18.43
CA ASP A 109 21.70 -8.34 17.77
C ASP A 109 20.93 -7.07 18.13
N ALA A 110 20.10 -6.62 17.18
CA ALA A 110 19.28 -5.43 17.31
C ALA A 110 17.97 -5.77 18.04
N PRO A 111 17.83 -5.50 19.35
CA PRO A 111 16.72 -6.04 20.15
C PRO A 111 15.33 -5.53 19.73
N LEU A 112 15.26 -4.49 18.89
CA LEU A 112 14.00 -3.88 18.43
C LEU A 112 13.59 -4.33 17.02
N THR A 113 14.48 -4.97 16.25
CA THR A 113 14.17 -5.36 14.87
C THR A 113 13.26 -6.57 14.77
N ASP A 114 13.30 -7.46 15.77
CA ASP A 114 12.68 -8.78 15.69
C ASP A 114 11.16 -8.75 15.78
N ARG A 115 10.58 -7.65 16.29
CA ARG A 115 9.12 -7.52 16.48
C ARG A 115 8.42 -6.73 15.39
N ILE A 116 9.12 -5.75 14.84
CA ILE A 116 8.52 -4.68 14.04
C ILE A 116 9.25 -4.49 12.71
N GLY A 117 10.52 -4.91 12.61
CA GLY A 117 11.36 -4.68 11.45
C GLY A 117 12.06 -3.32 11.47
N ALA A 118 13.35 -3.31 11.12
CA ALA A 118 14.20 -2.11 11.13
C ALA A 118 13.68 -0.98 10.24
N PHE A 119 12.94 -1.30 9.17
CA PHE A 119 12.38 -0.29 8.28
C PHE A 119 11.19 0.43 8.86
N ASN A 120 10.27 -0.30 9.48
CA ASN A 120 9.09 0.27 10.10
C ASN A 120 9.46 1.31 11.16
N LEU A 121 10.50 1.04 11.96
CA LEU A 121 11.07 2.00 12.91
C LEU A 121 11.63 3.25 12.21
N ARG A 122 12.35 3.10 11.10
CA ARG A 122 12.88 4.21 10.30
C ARG A 122 11.77 5.03 9.63
N PHE A 123 10.75 4.38 9.11
CA PHE A 123 9.63 5.04 8.43
C PHE A 123 8.77 5.81 9.44
N ALA A 124 8.53 5.24 10.63
CA ALA A 124 7.87 5.93 11.73
C ALA A 124 8.65 7.19 12.15
N GLU A 125 9.95 7.06 12.36
CA GLU A 125 10.82 8.18 12.70
C GLU A 125 10.83 9.25 11.61
N LEU A 126 10.82 8.84 10.33
CA LEU A 126 10.70 9.77 9.21
C LEU A 126 9.40 10.59 9.34
N LEU A 127 8.27 9.94 9.59
CA LEU A 127 6.98 10.61 9.70
C LEU A 127 6.99 11.61 10.85
N GLN A 128 7.51 11.24 12.02
CA GLN A 128 7.62 12.13 13.20
C GLN A 128 8.49 13.36 12.95
N ARG A 129 9.52 13.25 12.11
CA ARG A 129 10.42 14.36 11.73
C ARG A 129 9.99 15.14 10.50
N SER A 130 8.81 14.83 9.96
CA SER A 130 8.32 15.42 8.72
C SER A 130 7.05 16.22 8.96
N SER A 131 6.63 16.98 7.95
CA SER A 131 5.31 17.61 7.94
C SER A 131 4.19 16.67 7.50
N PHE A 132 4.50 15.40 7.19
CA PHE A 132 3.51 14.43 6.75
C PHE A 132 2.57 14.07 7.89
N LYS A 133 1.28 14.09 7.59
CA LYS A 133 0.22 13.77 8.54
C LYS A 133 -0.41 12.42 8.21
N ALA A 134 -0.39 11.52 9.20
CA ALA A 134 -1.20 10.31 9.14
C ALA A 134 -2.68 10.70 9.03
N GLY A 135 -3.42 9.98 8.19
CA GLY A 135 -4.83 10.22 7.89
C GLY A 135 -5.12 11.20 6.75
N SER A 136 -4.19 12.09 6.40
CA SER A 136 -4.38 13.00 5.25
C SER A 136 -3.33 12.78 4.17
N ASP A 137 -2.05 12.74 4.52
CA ASP A 137 -0.95 12.52 3.58
C ASP A 137 -0.67 11.03 3.38
N PHE A 138 -0.83 10.26 4.46
CA PHE A 138 -0.63 8.82 4.51
C PHE A 138 -1.85 8.11 5.08
N ILE A 139 -2.19 6.96 4.52
CA ILE A 139 -3.23 6.07 5.05
C ILE A 139 -2.67 4.66 5.21
N GLU A 140 -3.08 3.98 6.27
CA GLU A 140 -2.72 2.58 6.50
C GLU A 140 -3.71 1.66 5.76
N VAL A 141 -3.18 0.70 5.03
CA VAL A 141 -3.98 -0.26 4.25
C VAL A 141 -3.48 -1.67 4.54
N SER A 142 -4.40 -2.63 4.69
CA SER A 142 -4.04 -4.06 4.72
C SER A 142 -4.41 -4.69 3.38
N PRO A 143 -3.46 -4.99 2.48
CA PRO A 143 -3.77 -5.60 1.19
C PRO A 143 -4.53 -6.93 1.29
N ALA A 144 -4.26 -7.71 2.35
CA ALA A 144 -4.98 -8.95 2.59
C ALA A 144 -6.47 -8.70 2.89
N ALA A 145 -6.77 -7.72 3.75
CA ALA A 145 -8.13 -7.27 3.97
C ALA A 145 -8.74 -6.65 2.70
N CYS A 146 -7.91 -6.02 1.85
CA CYS A 146 -8.36 -5.51 0.56
C CYS A 146 -8.93 -6.59 -0.35
N VAL A 147 -8.34 -7.78 -0.33
CA VAL A 147 -8.81 -8.93 -1.13
C VAL A 147 -10.10 -9.54 -0.58
N GLU A 148 -10.27 -9.56 0.74
CA GLU A 148 -11.53 -9.97 1.38
C GLU A 148 -12.70 -9.09 0.92
N PHE A 149 -12.46 -7.83 0.54
CA PHE A 149 -13.50 -6.94 -0.03
C PHE A 149 -14.05 -7.40 -1.39
N PHE A 150 -13.42 -8.37 -2.04
CA PHE A 150 -13.87 -8.94 -3.31
C PHE A 150 -14.53 -10.32 -3.15
N ASP A 151 -14.83 -10.73 -1.91
CA ASP A 151 -15.37 -12.06 -1.55
C ASP A 151 -14.47 -13.23 -2.03
N PHE A 152 -13.19 -12.94 -2.23
CA PHE A 152 -12.20 -13.97 -2.54
C PHE A 152 -11.84 -14.73 -1.26
N ARG A 153 -12.23 -16.00 -1.19
CA ARG A 153 -11.84 -16.93 -0.12
C ARG A 153 -10.60 -17.71 -0.55
N GLY A 154 -9.42 -17.24 -0.13
CA GLY A 154 -8.14 -17.92 -0.39
C GLY A 154 -6.91 -17.11 0.02
N SER A 155 -5.75 -17.76 0.12
CA SER A 155 -4.47 -17.07 0.34
C SER A 155 -3.74 -16.87 -0.98
N TYR A 156 -3.52 -15.61 -1.37
CA TYR A 156 -2.76 -15.23 -2.56
C TYR A 156 -1.29 -14.93 -2.26
N LYS A 157 -0.91 -14.86 -0.97
CA LYS A 157 0.43 -14.45 -0.54
C LYS A 157 1.48 -15.45 -1.02
N GLY A 158 2.58 -14.90 -1.56
CA GLY A 158 3.66 -15.69 -2.16
C GLY A 158 3.36 -16.18 -3.58
N GLY A 159 2.13 -15.99 -4.07
CA GLY A 159 1.73 -16.40 -5.41
C GLY A 159 2.24 -15.47 -6.52
N LYS A 160 2.26 -16.02 -7.73
CA LYS A 160 2.64 -15.34 -8.97
C LYS A 160 1.68 -15.73 -10.10
N ALA A 161 1.41 -14.78 -10.98
CA ALA A 161 0.64 -15.03 -12.19
C ALA A 161 1.26 -14.32 -13.38
N HIS A 162 1.06 -14.91 -14.56
CA HIS A 162 1.41 -14.31 -15.83
C HIS A 162 0.14 -14.09 -16.66
N GLN A 163 0.07 -12.96 -17.35
CA GLN A 163 -0.95 -12.69 -18.34
C GLN A 163 -0.41 -13.07 -19.72
N SER A 164 -1.23 -13.78 -20.51
CA SER A 164 -0.88 -14.14 -21.88
C SER A 164 -1.26 -13.03 -22.87
N LYS A 165 -0.65 -13.00 -24.06
CA LYS A 165 -1.04 -12.06 -25.15
C LYS A 165 -2.51 -12.15 -25.56
N LYS A 166 -3.14 -13.31 -25.34
CA LYS A 166 -4.56 -13.55 -25.63
C LYS A 166 -5.49 -13.04 -24.51
N GLY A 167 -4.95 -12.36 -23.50
CA GLY A 167 -5.65 -11.98 -22.28
C GLY A 167 -5.68 -13.12 -21.25
N GLY A 168 -6.22 -12.79 -20.07
CA GLY A 168 -6.40 -13.72 -18.95
C GLY A 168 -5.12 -14.00 -18.14
N TRP A 169 -5.27 -14.08 -16.82
CA TRP A 169 -4.22 -14.46 -15.88
C TRP A 169 -4.13 -15.98 -15.72
N LYS A 170 -2.91 -16.50 -15.67
CA LYS A 170 -2.60 -17.90 -15.37
C LYS A 170 -1.58 -17.97 -14.26
N ALA A 171 -1.67 -19.03 -13.45
CA ALA A 171 -0.67 -19.35 -12.45
C ALA A 171 0.72 -19.45 -13.09
N ASP A 172 1.75 -18.89 -12.45
CA ASP A 172 3.14 -19.04 -12.90
C ASP A 172 3.57 -20.51 -12.86
N ASP A 173 3.28 -21.20 -11.76
CA ASP A 173 3.30 -22.66 -11.66
C ASP A 173 1.90 -23.18 -11.31
N SER A 174 1.28 -23.90 -12.26
CA SER A 174 -0.05 -24.49 -12.07
C SER A 174 -0.13 -25.55 -10.97
N THR A 175 1.00 -26.08 -10.49
CA THR A 175 1.06 -27.05 -9.38
C THR A 175 1.08 -26.36 -8.01
N VAL A 176 1.52 -25.11 -7.95
CA VAL A 176 1.58 -24.31 -6.72
C VAL A 176 0.20 -23.70 -6.40
N SER A 177 -0.32 -23.99 -5.21
CA SER A 177 -1.67 -23.51 -4.81
C SER A 177 -1.75 -21.98 -4.72
N ALA A 178 -0.69 -21.33 -4.24
CA ALA A 178 -0.62 -19.88 -4.12
C ALA A 178 -0.69 -19.18 -5.48
N ASP A 179 -0.03 -19.73 -6.52
CA ASP A 179 -0.06 -19.18 -7.87
C ASP A 179 -1.45 -19.32 -8.51
N ARG A 180 -2.13 -20.45 -8.29
CA ARG A 180 -3.53 -20.63 -8.72
C ARG A 180 -4.47 -19.65 -8.04
N ALA A 181 -4.33 -19.48 -6.72
CA ALA A 181 -5.10 -18.52 -5.94
C ALA A 181 -4.83 -17.09 -6.41
N PHE A 182 -3.57 -16.75 -6.66
CA PHE A 182 -3.15 -15.44 -7.14
C PHE A 182 -3.69 -15.12 -8.55
N ALA A 183 -3.58 -16.05 -9.50
CA ALA A 183 -4.14 -15.86 -10.84
C ALA A 183 -5.67 -15.69 -10.82
N LYS A 184 -6.36 -16.38 -9.90
CA LYS A 184 -7.81 -16.24 -9.72
C LYS A 184 -8.18 -14.84 -9.20
N VAL A 185 -7.52 -14.37 -8.14
CA VAL A 185 -7.82 -13.05 -7.57
C VAL A 185 -7.49 -11.91 -8.55
N THR A 186 -6.38 -11.99 -9.30
CA THR A 186 -6.04 -10.95 -10.29
C THR A 186 -7.07 -10.88 -11.42
N LEU A 187 -7.62 -12.04 -11.82
CA LEU A 187 -8.69 -12.11 -12.81
C LEU A 187 -10.01 -11.53 -12.28
N GLU A 188 -10.42 -11.93 -11.07
CA GLU A 188 -11.68 -11.45 -10.44
C GLU A 188 -11.68 -9.93 -10.22
N LEU A 189 -10.49 -9.34 -10.05
CA LEU A 189 -10.28 -7.90 -9.90
C LEU A 189 -10.26 -7.13 -11.22
N GLY A 190 -10.35 -7.80 -12.36
CA GLY A 190 -10.28 -7.15 -13.67
C GLY A 190 -8.94 -6.47 -13.94
N LEU A 191 -7.87 -6.91 -13.27
CA LEU A 191 -6.52 -6.43 -13.54
C LEU A 191 -6.09 -6.90 -14.92
N ASN A 192 -5.53 -6.00 -15.72
CA ASN A 192 -5.02 -6.30 -17.05
C ASN A 192 -3.75 -5.49 -17.29
N MET A 193 -2.72 -6.07 -17.87
CA MET A 193 -1.56 -5.31 -18.35
C MET A 193 -1.98 -4.49 -19.57
N GLU A 194 -1.51 -3.25 -19.65
CA GLU A 194 -1.73 -2.40 -20.82
C GLU A 194 -1.02 -2.98 -22.06
N ASN A 195 -1.67 -2.91 -23.23
CA ASN A 195 -1.11 -3.24 -24.55
C ASN A 195 -0.76 -4.70 -24.89
N THR A 196 -1.63 -5.68 -24.59
CA THR A 196 -1.50 -7.11 -25.07
C THR A 196 -0.12 -7.76 -24.83
N LEU A 197 0.68 -7.19 -23.92
CA LEU A 197 1.99 -7.69 -23.55
C LEU A 197 1.82 -8.86 -22.58
N GLU A 198 2.71 -9.85 -22.71
CA GLU A 198 2.89 -10.82 -21.64
C GLU A 198 3.48 -10.08 -20.44
N GLY A 199 2.87 -10.25 -19.29
CA GLY A 199 3.29 -9.60 -18.06
C GLY A 199 3.22 -10.56 -16.90
N LYS A 200 4.05 -10.33 -15.90
CA LYS A 200 4.07 -11.12 -14.67
C LYS A 200 3.82 -10.20 -13.49
N LEU A 201 2.98 -10.66 -12.57
CA LEU A 201 2.77 -10.04 -11.28
C LEU A 201 3.06 -11.07 -10.20
N ASP A 202 3.61 -10.59 -9.09
CA ASP A 202 3.67 -11.34 -7.85
C ASP A 202 2.82 -10.68 -6.76
N SER A 203 2.73 -11.36 -5.61
CA SER A 203 1.97 -10.83 -4.47
C SER A 203 2.45 -9.46 -3.98
N ALA A 204 3.72 -9.11 -4.18
CA ALA A 204 4.25 -7.81 -3.73
C ALA A 204 3.81 -6.67 -4.65
N ASP A 205 3.83 -6.90 -5.96
CA ASP A 205 3.27 -5.98 -6.95
C ASP A 205 1.78 -5.72 -6.66
N PHE A 206 1.05 -6.80 -6.43
CA PHE A 206 -0.37 -6.77 -6.17
C PHE A 206 -0.74 -6.05 -4.87
N ASP A 207 0.05 -6.21 -3.82
CA ASP A 207 -0.14 -5.47 -2.56
C ASP A 207 -0.01 -3.95 -2.79
N ALA A 208 0.95 -3.51 -3.60
CA ALA A 208 1.10 -2.10 -3.96
C ALA A 208 -0.11 -1.59 -4.78
N VAL A 209 -0.57 -2.38 -5.76
CA VAL A 209 -1.81 -2.09 -6.52
C VAL A 209 -3.00 -1.93 -5.58
N CYS A 210 -3.20 -2.86 -4.64
CA CYS A 210 -4.29 -2.79 -3.66
C CYS A 210 -4.22 -1.53 -2.80
N CYS A 211 -3.03 -1.15 -2.35
CA CYS A 211 -2.80 0.10 -1.61
C CYS A 211 -3.24 1.31 -2.46
N ALA A 212 -2.76 1.43 -3.70
CA ALA A 212 -3.03 2.58 -4.55
C ALA A 212 -4.51 2.69 -4.93
N LEU A 213 -5.15 1.56 -5.24
CA LEU A 213 -6.57 1.52 -5.57
C LEU A 213 -7.45 1.89 -4.35
N THR A 214 -7.06 1.47 -3.15
CA THR A 214 -7.75 1.85 -1.91
C THR A 214 -7.63 3.35 -1.65
N ALA A 215 -6.43 3.91 -1.83
CA ALA A 215 -6.19 5.36 -1.72
C ALA A 215 -7.02 6.16 -2.74
N LEU A 216 -7.07 5.70 -3.99
CA LEU A 216 -7.82 6.33 -5.07
C LEU A 216 -9.34 6.32 -4.79
N ALA A 217 -9.85 5.23 -4.22
CA ALA A 217 -11.26 5.11 -3.84
C ALA A 217 -11.70 6.22 -2.87
N LEU A 218 -10.85 6.51 -1.88
CA LEU A 218 -11.15 7.52 -0.86
C LEU A 218 -11.26 8.93 -1.46
N VAL A 219 -10.33 9.31 -2.35
CA VAL A 219 -10.33 10.67 -2.93
C VAL A 219 -11.29 10.86 -4.09
N SER A 220 -11.63 9.80 -4.81
CA SER A 220 -12.63 9.87 -5.87
C SER A 220 -14.06 9.85 -5.34
N GLY A 221 -14.25 9.58 -4.03
CA GLY A 221 -15.57 9.42 -3.43
C GLY A 221 -16.37 8.26 -4.02
N ARG A 222 -15.69 7.35 -4.72
CA ARG A 222 -16.28 6.18 -5.39
C ARG A 222 -15.99 4.97 -4.52
N PRO A 223 -17.01 4.41 -3.85
CA PRO A 223 -16.88 3.14 -3.15
C PRO A 223 -16.28 2.10 -4.08
N THR A 224 -15.14 1.53 -3.71
CA THR A 224 -14.59 0.34 -4.35
C THR A 224 -15.34 -0.93 -4.01
N VAL A 225 -16.46 -0.79 -3.33
CA VAL A 225 -17.03 -1.84 -2.52
C VAL A 225 -18.34 -2.29 -3.14
N LYS A 226 -18.48 -3.60 -3.32
CA LYS A 226 -19.80 -4.24 -3.33
C LYS A 226 -20.47 -3.97 -1.99
N GLY A 227 -21.35 -2.97 -1.95
CA GLY A 227 -22.16 -2.61 -0.79
C GLY A 227 -21.88 -1.19 -0.28
N ALA A 228 -22.90 -0.32 -0.38
CA ALA A 228 -22.86 1.05 0.14
C ALA A 228 -22.55 1.10 1.64
N GLU A 229 -22.96 0.07 2.39
CA GLU A 229 -22.78 -0.04 3.85
C GLU A 229 -21.31 -0.20 4.26
N LEU A 230 -20.50 -0.96 3.53
CA LEU A 230 -19.10 -1.18 3.90
C LEU A 230 -18.20 0.00 3.54
N SER A 231 -18.48 0.72 2.45
CA SER A 231 -17.81 1.99 2.15
C SER A 231 -18.13 3.06 3.20
N GLN A 232 -19.36 3.03 3.74
CA GLN A 232 -19.75 3.87 4.86
C GLN A 232 -19.01 3.44 6.14
N VAL A 233 -18.94 2.15 6.47
CA VAL A 233 -18.16 1.65 7.62
C VAL A 233 -16.67 1.99 7.51
N LEU A 234 -16.06 1.90 6.32
CA LEU A 234 -14.67 2.29 6.08
C LEU A 234 -14.50 3.80 6.24
N THR A 235 -15.37 4.60 5.62
CA THR A 235 -15.35 6.07 5.76
C THR A 235 -15.49 6.46 7.23
N GLU A 236 -16.43 5.86 7.96
CA GLU A 236 -16.66 6.11 9.39
C GLU A 236 -15.49 5.63 10.26
N ARG A 237 -14.90 4.46 10.00
CA ARG A 237 -13.76 3.94 10.76
C ARG A 237 -12.48 4.74 10.50
N CYS A 238 -12.22 5.12 9.24
CA CYS A 238 -11.13 6.00 8.87
C CYS A 238 -11.34 7.39 9.50
N ALA A 239 -12.51 8.00 9.36
CA ALA A 239 -12.85 9.28 9.97
C ALA A 239 -12.66 9.28 11.49
N ARG A 240 -13.14 8.24 12.19
CA ARG A 240 -12.95 8.07 13.65
C ARG A 240 -11.48 7.91 14.05
N ARG A 241 -10.67 7.19 13.27
CA ARG A 241 -9.23 7.03 13.55
C ARG A 241 -8.41 8.28 13.20
N MET A 242 -8.91 9.11 12.29
CA MET A 242 -8.24 10.33 11.82
C MET A 242 -8.75 11.59 12.53
N THR A 243 -9.68 11.48 13.48
CA THR A 243 -10.33 12.61 14.18
C THR A 243 -10.96 13.65 13.25
N LEU A 244 -11.41 13.24 12.06
CA LEU A 244 -12.08 14.11 11.09
C LEU A 244 -13.58 13.81 11.09
N GLU A 245 -14.43 14.84 11.03
CA GLU A 245 -15.85 14.63 10.76
C GLU A 245 -15.99 14.16 9.29
N PRO A 246 -16.90 13.20 8.97
CA PRO A 246 -17.12 12.75 7.59
C PRO A 246 -17.43 13.89 6.60
N GLN A 247 -17.95 15.01 7.12
CA GLN A 247 -18.30 16.23 6.40
C GLN A 247 -17.05 17.00 5.93
N ASP A 248 -15.94 16.91 6.68
CA ASP A 248 -14.66 17.57 6.38
C ASP A 248 -13.89 16.85 5.25
N LEU A 249 -14.24 15.59 4.97
CA LEU A 249 -13.72 14.82 3.84
C LEU A 249 -14.42 15.20 2.52
N GLY A 250 -15.43 16.08 2.54
CA GLY A 250 -16.14 16.52 1.34
C GLY A 250 -17.01 15.44 0.66
N VAL A 251 -17.21 14.30 1.32
CA VAL A 251 -17.95 13.15 0.76
C VAL A 251 -19.43 13.26 1.11
N LYS A 252 -20.27 13.60 0.13
CA LYS A 252 -21.73 13.45 0.25
C LYS A 252 -22.11 11.98 0.04
N THR A 253 -22.34 11.25 1.11
CA THR A 253 -22.85 9.87 1.05
C THR A 253 -24.33 9.89 0.61
N PRO A 254 -24.72 9.18 -0.46
CA PRO A 254 -26.13 9.00 -0.79
C PRO A 254 -26.78 8.08 0.26
N ALA A 255 -28.01 8.40 0.68
CA ALA A 255 -28.80 7.52 1.53
C ALA A 255 -29.10 6.18 0.80
N PRO A 256 -29.06 5.03 1.50
CA PRO A 256 -29.20 3.73 0.87
C PRO A 256 -30.63 3.53 0.38
N GLN A 257 -30.81 3.48 -0.94
CA GLN A 257 -32.02 2.98 -1.57
C GLN A 257 -31.71 1.60 -2.18
N ASN A 258 -32.30 0.56 -1.60
CA ASN A 258 -32.38 -0.83 -2.09
C ASN A 258 -31.09 -1.67 -2.06
N ALA A 259 -30.91 -2.42 -0.96
CA ALA A 259 -29.76 -3.26 -0.62
C ALA A 259 -29.65 -4.63 -1.34
N HIS A 260 -30.25 -4.82 -2.52
CA HIS A 260 -30.27 -6.13 -3.20
C HIS A 260 -29.69 -6.18 -4.61
N ALA A 261 -29.12 -5.08 -5.13
CA ALA A 261 -28.28 -5.18 -6.32
C ALA A 261 -26.86 -5.51 -5.87
N LEU A 262 -26.40 -6.75 -6.09
CA LEU A 262 -24.98 -7.08 -6.12
C LEU A 262 -24.34 -6.21 -7.21
N ALA A 263 -23.88 -5.02 -6.81
CA ALA A 263 -23.26 -4.07 -7.72
C ALA A 263 -22.11 -4.78 -8.43
N GLN A 264 -22.10 -4.76 -9.76
CA GLN A 264 -20.93 -5.15 -10.52
C GLN A 264 -19.72 -4.33 -10.03
N PRO A 265 -18.49 -4.87 -10.08
CA PRO A 265 -17.31 -4.06 -9.79
C PRO A 265 -17.37 -2.76 -10.60
N TYR A 266 -17.23 -1.61 -9.91
CA TYR A 266 -17.44 -0.28 -10.50
C TYR A 266 -16.40 0.06 -11.57
N TRP A 267 -15.24 -0.61 -11.54
CA TRP A 267 -14.24 -0.50 -12.59
C TRP A 267 -14.50 -1.52 -13.68
N GLN A 268 -14.57 -1.03 -14.91
CA GLN A 268 -14.65 -1.87 -16.10
C GLN A 268 -13.29 -2.53 -16.39
N ALA A 269 -12.19 -1.83 -16.10
CA ALA A 269 -10.84 -2.34 -16.25
C ALA A 269 -9.83 -1.59 -15.36
N VAL A 270 -8.85 -2.33 -14.83
CA VAL A 270 -7.63 -1.75 -14.25
C VAL A 270 -6.47 -2.10 -15.17
N LEU A 271 -5.87 -1.10 -15.80
CA LEU A 271 -4.76 -1.23 -16.74
C LEU A 271 -3.44 -1.00 -16.03
N ILE A 272 -2.60 -2.03 -15.99
CA ILE A 272 -1.31 -2.03 -15.30
C ILE A 272 -0.20 -1.83 -16.32
N THR A 273 0.62 -0.82 -16.07
CA THR A 273 1.87 -0.58 -16.77
C THR A 273 3.03 -0.81 -15.81
N ARG A 274 4.12 -1.39 -16.29
CA ARG A 274 5.36 -1.50 -15.51
C ARG A 274 6.42 -0.60 -16.12
N VAL A 275 7.02 0.25 -15.29
CA VAL A 275 8.06 1.23 -15.67
C VAL A 275 9.41 0.82 -15.07
#